data_AF-R9GRY8-F1
#
_entry.id   AF-R9GRY8-F1
#
_cell.length_a   1.000
_cell.length_b   1.000
_cell.length_c   1.000
_cell.angle_alpha   90.00
_cell.angle_beta   90.00
_cell.angle_gamma   90.00
#
_symmetry.space_group_name_H-M   'P 1'
#
loop_
_entity.id
_entity.type
_entity.pdbx_description
1 polymer ?
#
loop_
_entity_poly.entity_id
_entity_poly.type
_entity_poly.pdbx_seq_one_letter_code
_entity_poly.pdbx_strand_id
1 'polypeptide(L)'
;MGPWCPTNISDDASKGGIWLIGGNVYDVDGAFIKNLALINNDATWQMYNRSTGAITKTLTQADCEAAANPNVGEAYKNYCVECLPSYVSTLTSTYYIPVTPVKLSTSYTFATGPGGPGSTGGPSTRGIAFDGVVFDAPAPLNVILAAYTLAPFDDYGGHINPHAGYHYHAATGLTKKITQTDGHAAMIGYAMDGFGIYERLSAAGTEDSDLDANRGHSDITRGYHYHVDKAGNNNFINGLAGAYAN
;
A
#
# COMPACT_ATOMS: atom_id res chain seq x y z
N MET A 1 10.81 -7.99 -0.10
CA MET A 1 9.53 -8.67 0.14
C MET A 1 9.61 -9.32 1.50
N GLY A 2 8.76 -8.85 2.41
CA GLY A 2 8.76 -9.28 3.80
C GLY A 2 9.98 -8.79 4.60
N PRO A 3 9.99 -9.02 5.92
CA PRO A 3 8.97 -9.71 6.71
C PRO A 3 7.64 -8.93 6.85
N TRP A 4 6.57 -9.62 7.25
CA TRP A 4 5.24 -9.01 7.49
C TRP A 4 4.76 -9.25 8.91
N CYS A 5 4.65 -10.52 9.30
CA CYS A 5 4.15 -10.92 10.61
C CYS A 5 5.27 -11.39 11.55
N PRO A 6 5.49 -10.71 12.69
CA PRO A 6 6.41 -11.20 13.71
C PRO A 6 5.92 -12.53 14.29
N THR A 7 6.82 -13.26 14.93
CA THR A 7 6.56 -14.61 15.46
C THR A 7 6.29 -14.61 16.96
N ASN A 8 6.78 -13.60 17.69
CA ASN A 8 6.59 -13.46 19.13
C ASN A 8 6.40 -11.98 19.53
N ILE A 9 5.71 -11.74 20.64
CA ILE A 9 5.57 -10.39 21.22
C ILE A 9 6.89 -9.77 21.74
N SER A 10 7.98 -10.54 21.77
CA SER A 10 9.33 -10.04 22.03
C SER A 10 10.09 -9.60 20.78
N ASP A 11 9.57 -9.89 19.58
CA ASP A 11 10.23 -9.57 18.34
C ASP A 11 10.24 -8.05 18.11
N ASP A 12 11.35 -7.54 17.57
CA ASP A 12 11.49 -6.14 17.19
C ASP A 12 10.98 -5.87 15.77
N ALA A 13 11.04 -4.60 15.35
CA ALA A 13 10.59 -4.16 14.03
C ALA A 13 11.27 -4.91 12.86
N SER A 14 12.47 -5.47 13.05
CA SER A 14 13.16 -6.21 11.97
C SER A 14 12.51 -7.56 11.64
N LYS A 15 11.52 -8.00 12.43
CA LYS A 15 10.82 -9.28 12.28
C LYS A 15 9.39 -9.13 11.78
N GLY A 16 8.89 -7.91 11.69
CA GLY A 16 7.59 -7.60 11.13
C GLY A 16 7.72 -6.57 10.02
N GLY A 17 6.60 -6.21 9.43
CA GLY A 17 6.53 -5.09 8.50
C GLY A 17 5.90 -3.87 9.16
N ILE A 18 5.04 -3.17 8.43
CA ILE A 18 4.35 -1.96 8.86
C ILE A 18 2.83 -2.08 8.78
N TRP A 19 2.15 -1.26 9.57
CA TRP A 19 0.71 -1.07 9.49
C TRP A 19 0.36 0.41 9.42
N LEU A 20 -0.69 0.70 8.66
CA LEU A 20 -1.16 2.07 8.42
C LEU A 20 -2.43 2.28 9.23
N ILE A 21 -2.44 3.27 10.12
CA ILE A 21 -3.65 3.62 10.89
C ILE A 21 -3.62 5.10 11.27
N GLY A 22 -4.76 5.77 11.11
CA GLY A 22 -4.92 7.18 11.49
C GLY A 22 -3.95 8.14 10.77
N GLY A 23 -3.57 7.85 9.53
CA GLY A 23 -2.62 8.68 8.77
C GLY A 23 -1.16 8.49 9.18
N ASN A 24 -0.85 7.48 10.00
CA ASN A 24 0.50 7.17 10.47
C ASN A 24 0.95 5.77 10.05
N VAL A 25 2.26 5.55 10.09
CA VAL A 25 2.93 4.28 9.83
C VAL A 25 3.47 3.78 11.16
N TYR A 26 3.20 2.51 11.48
CA TYR A 26 3.70 1.86 12.68
C TYR A 26 4.41 0.57 12.32
N ASP A 27 5.54 0.30 12.95
CA ASP A 27 6.17 -1.01 12.88
C ASP A 27 5.26 -2.05 13.54
N VAL A 28 5.04 -3.16 12.86
CA VAL A 28 4.31 -4.33 13.37
C VAL A 28 5.33 -5.21 14.09
N ASP A 29 5.83 -4.72 15.21
CA ASP A 29 6.67 -5.49 16.11
C ASP A 29 5.82 -6.24 17.15
N GLY A 30 6.49 -6.98 18.02
CA GLY A 30 5.82 -7.71 19.09
C GLY A 30 5.08 -6.81 20.08
N ALA A 31 5.57 -5.59 20.32
CA ALA A 31 4.94 -4.62 21.21
C ALA A 31 3.65 -4.06 20.59
N PHE A 32 3.63 -3.78 19.29
CA PHE A 32 2.46 -3.37 18.54
C PHE A 32 1.37 -4.43 18.63
N ILE A 33 1.71 -5.70 18.33
CA ILE A 33 0.78 -6.83 18.39
C ILE A 33 0.22 -7.02 19.81
N LYS A 34 1.06 -6.90 20.84
CA LYS A 34 0.64 -6.99 22.24
C LYS A 34 -0.37 -5.90 22.62
N ASN A 35 -0.27 -4.72 22.02
CA ASN A 35 -1.07 -3.54 22.32
C ASN A 35 -2.27 -3.33 21.38
N LEU A 36 -2.56 -4.24 20.43
CA LEU A 36 -3.68 -4.12 19.50
C LEU A 36 -5.03 -3.85 20.19
N ALA A 37 -5.29 -4.47 21.34
CA ALA A 37 -6.51 -4.23 22.11
C ALA A 37 -6.62 -2.78 22.62
N LEU A 38 -5.50 -2.18 23.01
CA LEU A 38 -5.45 -0.78 23.44
C LEU A 38 -5.59 0.17 22.23
N ILE A 39 -4.86 -0.12 21.15
CA ILE A 39 -4.87 0.67 19.91
C ILE A 39 -6.28 0.76 19.33
N ASN A 40 -7.02 -0.35 19.34
CA ASN A 40 -8.38 -0.43 18.80
C ASN A 40 -9.46 -0.18 19.85
N ASN A 41 -9.09 0.05 21.12
CA ASN A 41 -10.02 0.14 22.25
C ASN A 41 -11.03 -1.02 22.31
N ASP A 42 -10.53 -2.25 22.11
CA ASP A 42 -11.34 -3.45 22.02
C ASP A 42 -10.57 -4.68 22.53
N ALA A 43 -11.03 -5.23 23.67
CA ALA A 43 -10.41 -6.37 24.34
C ALA A 43 -10.52 -7.71 23.57
N THR A 44 -11.29 -7.73 22.48
CA THR A 44 -11.42 -8.89 21.59
C THR A 44 -10.11 -9.20 20.85
N TRP A 45 -9.25 -8.20 20.67
CA TRP A 45 -7.92 -8.38 20.08
C TRP A 45 -7.00 -9.19 21.00
N GLN A 46 -6.67 -10.40 20.57
CA GLN A 46 -5.75 -11.30 21.25
C GLN A 46 -5.01 -12.18 20.24
N MET A 47 -4.14 -11.55 19.44
CA MET A 47 -3.38 -12.19 18.34
C MET A 47 -2.15 -12.98 18.81
N TYR A 48 -2.02 -13.24 20.10
CA TYR A 48 -0.89 -13.98 20.66
C TYR A 48 -1.31 -14.88 21.81
N ASN A 49 -0.55 -15.95 22.02
CA ASN A 49 -0.67 -16.79 23.20
C ASN A 49 -0.12 -16.06 24.43
N ARG A 50 -0.94 -15.80 25.44
CA ARG A 50 -0.56 -15.04 26.64
C ARG A 50 0.54 -15.69 27.49
N SER A 51 0.71 -17.00 27.40
CA SER A 51 1.70 -17.74 28.20
C SER A 51 3.06 -17.80 27.51
N THR A 52 3.08 -17.96 26.18
CA THR A 52 4.32 -18.14 25.41
C THR A 52 4.75 -16.89 24.65
N GLY A 53 3.86 -15.92 24.47
CA GLY A 53 4.09 -14.75 23.63
C GLY A 53 4.04 -15.05 22.12
N ALA A 54 3.83 -16.30 21.71
CA ALA A 54 3.79 -16.67 20.30
C ALA A 54 2.61 -16.00 19.59
N ILE A 55 2.87 -15.37 18.45
CA ILE A 55 1.88 -14.67 17.65
C ILE A 55 1.19 -15.66 16.73
N THR A 56 -0.15 -15.57 16.67
CA THR A 56 -0.97 -16.40 15.78
C THR A 56 -0.91 -15.81 14.39
N LYS A 57 -0.32 -16.54 13.43
CA LYS A 57 -0.24 -16.14 12.03
C LYS A 57 -0.61 -17.26 11.08
N THR A 58 -0.97 -16.90 9.85
CA THR A 58 -1.21 -17.87 8.77
C THR A 58 0.08 -18.62 8.44
N LEU A 59 -0.01 -19.93 8.20
CA LEU A 59 1.17 -20.79 7.99
C LEU A 59 1.21 -21.44 6.62
N THR A 60 0.04 -21.60 5.99
CA THR A 60 -0.11 -22.25 4.69
C THR A 60 -0.73 -21.33 3.65
N GLN A 61 -0.64 -21.71 2.38
CA GLN A 61 -1.36 -21.03 1.30
C GLN A 61 -2.87 -21.00 1.57
N ALA A 62 -3.45 -22.12 2.03
CA ALA A 62 -4.87 -22.20 2.33
C ALA A 62 -5.29 -21.26 3.48
N ASP A 63 -4.46 -21.12 4.51
CA ASP A 63 -4.74 -20.16 5.59
C ASP A 63 -4.72 -18.72 5.08
N CYS A 64 -3.72 -18.38 4.27
CA CYS A 64 -3.60 -17.07 3.63
C CYS A 64 -4.81 -16.78 2.73
N GLU A 65 -5.21 -17.70 1.85
CA GLU A 65 -6.36 -17.52 0.95
C GLU A 65 -7.68 -17.35 1.73
N ALA A 66 -7.85 -18.07 2.83
CA ALA A 66 -9.05 -17.98 3.65
C ALA A 66 -9.10 -16.69 4.50
N ALA A 67 -7.96 -16.23 5.00
CA ALA A 67 -7.85 -15.04 5.84
C ALA A 67 -7.68 -13.72 5.04
N ALA A 68 -7.13 -13.78 3.83
CA ALA A 68 -6.97 -12.64 2.91
C ALA A 68 -8.19 -12.49 1.97
N ASN A 69 -9.39 -12.68 2.49
CA ASN A 69 -10.65 -12.58 1.74
C ASN A 69 -11.61 -11.60 2.44
N PRO A 70 -12.45 -10.84 1.71
CA PRO A 70 -13.40 -9.90 2.32
C PRO A 70 -14.39 -10.51 3.34
N ASN A 71 -14.69 -11.80 3.20
CA ASN A 71 -15.59 -12.56 4.06
C ASN A 71 -14.79 -13.51 4.96
N VAL A 72 -13.89 -12.97 5.79
CA VAL A 72 -13.02 -13.78 6.68
C VAL A 72 -13.87 -14.63 7.62
N GLY A 73 -13.61 -15.94 7.64
CA GLY A 73 -14.28 -16.86 8.56
C GLY A 73 -13.81 -16.69 10.01
N GLU A 74 -14.70 -16.96 10.97
CA GLU A 74 -14.41 -16.79 12.41
C GLU A 74 -13.16 -17.55 12.89
N ALA A 75 -12.79 -18.63 12.21
CA ALA A 75 -11.58 -19.41 12.52
C ALA A 75 -10.27 -18.61 12.39
N TYR A 76 -10.27 -17.55 11.58
CA TYR A 76 -9.11 -16.67 11.36
C TYR A 76 -9.18 -15.36 12.15
N LYS A 77 -10.14 -15.23 13.07
CA LYS A 77 -10.19 -14.12 14.02
C LYS A 77 -8.90 -14.10 14.84
N ASN A 78 -8.32 -12.93 15.04
CA ASN A 78 -7.03 -12.71 15.73
C ASN A 78 -5.82 -13.37 15.04
N TYR A 79 -5.79 -13.36 13.71
CA TYR A 79 -4.61 -13.78 12.93
C TYR A 79 -3.85 -12.58 12.36
N CYS A 80 -2.52 -12.67 12.43
CA CYS A 80 -1.64 -11.93 11.54
C CYS A 80 -1.60 -12.68 10.20
N VAL A 81 -2.10 -12.05 9.15
CA VAL A 81 -2.25 -12.61 7.81
C VAL A 81 -0.98 -12.32 7.02
N GLU A 82 -0.29 -13.39 6.67
CA GLU A 82 0.92 -13.40 5.88
C GLU A 82 0.74 -14.38 4.71
N CYS A 83 0.91 -13.85 3.50
CA CYS A 83 0.96 -14.61 2.26
C CYS A 83 2.40 -14.58 1.75
N LEU A 84 2.92 -15.74 1.31
CA LEU A 84 4.32 -15.86 0.91
C LEU A 84 4.47 -15.76 -0.61
N PRO A 85 5.60 -15.22 -1.11
CA PRO A 85 5.87 -15.18 -2.55
C PRO A 85 5.78 -16.56 -3.23
N SER A 86 6.12 -17.63 -2.51
CA SER A 86 6.05 -19.01 -3.01
C SER A 86 4.63 -19.49 -3.35
N TYR A 87 3.58 -18.80 -2.87
CA TYR A 87 2.19 -19.13 -3.18
C TYR A 87 1.75 -18.58 -4.54
N VAL A 88 2.55 -17.69 -5.13
CA VAL A 88 2.29 -17.04 -6.41
C VAL A 88 3.23 -17.63 -7.45
N SER A 89 2.73 -18.52 -8.31
CA SER A 89 3.57 -19.21 -9.32
C SER A 89 3.19 -18.93 -10.77
N THR A 90 1.98 -18.42 -11.06
CA THR A 90 1.47 -18.29 -12.44
C THR A 90 0.64 -17.03 -12.69
N LEU A 91 0.99 -15.89 -12.11
CA LEU A 91 0.29 -14.62 -12.37
C LEU A 91 0.94 -13.86 -13.52
N THR A 92 0.11 -13.29 -14.39
CA THR A 92 0.53 -12.37 -15.46
C THR A 92 -0.48 -11.24 -15.53
N SER A 93 0.00 -10.02 -15.37
CA SER A 93 -0.78 -8.80 -15.52
C SER A 93 -0.23 -8.00 -16.70
N THR A 94 -1.13 -7.44 -17.52
CA THR A 94 -0.76 -6.56 -18.63
C THR A 94 -1.30 -5.17 -18.34
N TYR A 95 -0.43 -4.16 -18.39
CA TYR A 95 -0.78 -2.76 -18.20
C TYR A 95 -0.41 -1.97 -19.45
N TYR A 96 -1.27 -1.03 -19.84
CA TYR A 96 -1.02 -0.11 -20.94
C TYR A 96 -0.76 1.28 -20.37
N ILE A 97 0.44 1.81 -20.59
CA ILE A 97 0.85 3.14 -20.14
C ILE A 97 1.16 3.98 -21.38
N PRO A 98 0.48 5.12 -21.57
CA PRO A 98 0.82 6.06 -22.64
C PRO A 98 2.27 6.54 -22.53
N VAL A 99 3.04 6.44 -23.60
CA VAL A 99 4.42 6.98 -23.65
C VAL A 99 4.46 8.50 -23.85
N THR A 100 3.34 9.07 -24.30
CA THR A 100 3.14 10.52 -24.47
C THR A 100 1.85 10.89 -23.75
N PRO A 101 1.90 11.20 -22.44
CA PRO A 101 0.71 11.48 -21.66
C PRO A 101 0.04 12.78 -22.11
N VAL A 102 -1.30 12.79 -22.13
CA VAL A 102 -2.11 13.94 -22.54
C VAL A 102 -2.95 14.39 -21.36
N LYS A 103 -2.71 15.60 -20.86
CA LYS A 103 -3.50 16.18 -19.76
C LYS A 103 -4.89 16.54 -20.26
N LEU A 104 -5.91 16.14 -19.51
CA LEU A 104 -7.31 16.44 -19.79
C LEU A 104 -7.77 17.67 -19.02
N SER A 105 -8.88 18.25 -19.47
CA SER A 105 -9.59 19.32 -18.74
C SER A 105 -10.39 18.80 -17.54
N THR A 106 -10.65 17.50 -17.49
CA THR A 106 -11.39 16.83 -16.41
C THR A 106 -10.66 15.55 -16.05
N SER A 107 -10.39 15.38 -14.76
CA SER A 107 -9.70 14.21 -14.22
C SER A 107 -10.65 13.03 -14.03
N TYR A 108 -10.09 11.82 -14.04
CA TYR A 108 -10.77 10.60 -13.65
C TYR A 108 -10.56 10.32 -12.16
N THR A 109 -11.64 9.96 -11.48
CA THR A 109 -11.59 9.40 -10.12
C THR A 109 -11.40 7.89 -10.21
N PHE A 110 -10.52 7.33 -9.37
CA PHE A 110 -10.33 5.87 -9.29
C PHE A 110 -11.57 5.13 -8.82
N ALA A 111 -11.68 3.83 -9.18
CA ALA A 111 -12.79 3.00 -8.73
C ALA A 111 -12.79 2.67 -7.24
N THR A 112 -11.62 2.75 -6.64
CA THR A 112 -11.37 2.53 -5.21
C THR A 112 -10.65 3.77 -4.69
N GLY A 113 -11.35 4.91 -4.64
CA GLY A 113 -10.79 6.19 -4.23
C GLY A 113 -10.09 6.11 -2.85
N PRO A 114 -9.30 7.11 -2.48
CA PRO A 114 -8.68 7.18 -1.15
C PRO A 114 -9.74 6.95 -0.05
N GLY A 115 -9.58 5.90 0.77
CA GLY A 115 -10.54 5.55 1.83
C GLY A 115 -11.76 4.69 1.42
N GLY A 116 -11.82 4.18 0.18
CA GLY A 116 -12.89 3.29 -0.31
C GLY A 116 -14.16 4.02 -0.79
N PRO A 117 -15.19 3.25 -1.22
CA PRO A 117 -15.38 2.93 -2.65
C PRO A 117 -15.40 4.19 -3.53
N GLY A 118 -14.63 4.17 -4.62
CA GLY A 118 -14.52 5.28 -5.56
C GLY A 118 -15.62 5.30 -6.62
N SER A 119 -15.29 5.80 -7.80
CA SER A 119 -16.18 5.82 -8.97
C SER A 119 -16.51 4.39 -9.43
N THR A 120 -17.61 4.17 -10.17
CA THR A 120 -17.90 2.85 -10.76
C THR A 120 -17.19 2.61 -12.10
N GLY A 121 -16.43 3.58 -12.62
CA GLY A 121 -15.87 3.51 -13.98
C GLY A 121 -14.43 4.00 -14.16
N GLY A 122 -13.68 4.23 -13.08
CA GLY A 122 -12.25 4.55 -13.16
C GLY A 122 -11.36 3.32 -12.92
N PRO A 123 -10.04 3.38 -13.19
CA PRO A 123 -9.15 2.27 -12.89
C PRO A 123 -9.04 2.07 -11.37
N SER A 124 -8.74 0.85 -10.93
CA SER A 124 -8.39 0.55 -9.53
C SER A 124 -6.89 0.58 -9.28
N THR A 125 -6.06 0.53 -10.33
CA THR A 125 -4.61 0.67 -10.25
C THR A 125 -4.20 2.14 -10.40
N ARG A 126 -3.22 2.58 -9.61
CA ARG A 126 -2.70 3.96 -9.63
C ARG A 126 -1.57 4.13 -10.64
N GLY A 127 -0.68 3.14 -10.73
CA GLY A 127 0.48 3.18 -11.61
C GLY A 127 1.40 1.98 -11.44
N ILE A 128 2.58 2.05 -12.05
CA ILE A 128 3.62 1.02 -12.00
C ILE A 128 4.92 1.64 -11.51
N ALA A 129 5.53 1.03 -10.49
CA ALA A 129 6.82 1.40 -9.96
C ALA A 129 7.97 0.97 -10.89
N PHE A 130 9.14 1.58 -10.76
CA PHE A 130 10.30 1.25 -11.60
C PHE A 130 10.88 -0.15 -11.40
N ASP A 131 10.54 -0.83 -10.31
CA ASP A 131 10.84 -2.25 -10.08
C ASP A 131 9.78 -3.20 -10.67
N GLY A 132 8.76 -2.66 -11.37
CA GLY A 132 7.69 -3.41 -12.02
C GLY A 132 6.52 -3.77 -11.11
N VAL A 133 6.56 -3.37 -9.83
CA VAL A 133 5.47 -3.62 -8.88
C VAL A 133 4.37 -2.58 -9.08
N VAL A 134 3.12 -3.02 -8.96
CA VAL A 134 1.96 -2.13 -9.12
C VAL A 134 1.75 -1.26 -7.88
N PHE A 135 1.46 0.03 -8.10
CA PHE A 135 0.85 0.90 -7.10
C PHE A 135 -0.66 0.66 -7.13
N ASP A 136 -1.15 -0.13 -6.19
CA ASP A 136 -2.55 -0.55 -6.18
C ASP A 136 -3.44 0.44 -5.39
N ALA A 137 -4.72 0.13 -5.37
CA ALA A 137 -5.71 0.80 -4.55
C ALA A 137 -5.34 0.80 -3.06
N PRO A 138 -5.89 1.75 -2.27
CA PRO A 138 -5.87 1.65 -0.81
C PRO A 138 -6.31 0.26 -0.33
N ALA A 139 -5.55 -0.34 0.59
CA ALA A 139 -5.97 -1.58 1.23
C ALA A 139 -7.27 -1.35 2.03
N PRO A 140 -8.20 -2.32 2.11
CA PRO A 140 -9.45 -2.18 2.83
C PRO A 140 -9.26 -2.35 4.35
N LEU A 141 -8.52 -1.44 4.99
CA LEU A 141 -8.11 -1.53 6.40
C LEU A 141 -9.31 -1.69 7.34
N ASN A 142 -10.44 -1.03 7.06
CA ASN A 142 -11.66 -1.16 7.84
C ASN A 142 -12.24 -2.58 7.81
N VAL A 143 -12.18 -3.26 6.66
CA VAL A 143 -12.65 -4.65 6.52
C VAL A 143 -11.71 -5.60 7.26
N ILE A 144 -10.40 -5.39 7.11
CA ILE A 144 -9.36 -6.18 7.78
C ILE A 144 -9.52 -6.10 9.31
N LEU A 145 -9.65 -4.89 9.85
CA LEU A 145 -9.82 -4.66 11.27
C LEU A 145 -11.18 -5.16 11.80
N ALA A 146 -12.27 -5.03 11.02
CA ALA A 146 -13.59 -5.55 11.41
C ALA A 146 -13.62 -7.09 11.54
N ALA A 147 -12.76 -7.79 10.78
CA ALA A 147 -12.57 -9.23 10.89
C ALA A 147 -11.64 -9.65 12.04
N TYR A 148 -11.08 -8.70 12.80
CA TYR A 148 -10.01 -8.93 13.78
C TYR A 148 -8.78 -9.63 13.17
N THR A 149 -8.49 -9.30 11.92
CA THR A 149 -7.25 -9.72 11.26
C THR A 149 -6.31 -8.53 11.14
N LEU A 150 -5.02 -8.81 11.03
CA LEU A 150 -4.02 -7.82 10.66
C LEU A 150 -3.31 -8.33 9.42
N ALA A 151 -3.17 -7.54 8.37
CA ALA A 151 -2.50 -7.98 7.14
C ALA A 151 -1.35 -7.01 6.80
N PRO A 152 -0.25 -7.03 7.57
CA PRO A 152 0.83 -6.04 7.46
C PRO A 152 1.34 -5.87 6.04
N PHE A 153 1.80 -4.66 5.73
CA PHE A 153 2.69 -4.42 4.59
C PHE A 153 4.12 -4.69 5.03
N ASP A 154 5.05 -4.96 4.12
CA ASP A 154 6.47 -4.91 4.45
C ASP A 154 6.94 -3.45 4.49
N ASP A 155 8.20 -3.22 4.84
CA ASP A 155 8.76 -1.86 4.96
C ASP A 155 8.71 -1.06 3.65
N TYR A 156 8.56 -1.72 2.51
CA TYR A 156 8.39 -1.07 1.21
C TYR A 156 6.95 -0.62 0.95
N GLY A 157 6.02 -0.94 1.86
CA GLY A 157 4.61 -0.61 1.76
C GLY A 157 3.80 -1.58 0.92
N GLY A 158 4.28 -2.81 0.74
CA GLY A 158 3.62 -3.82 -0.08
C GLY A 158 3.41 -5.18 0.59
N HIS A 159 2.51 -5.98 0.04
CA HIS A 159 2.29 -7.35 0.49
C HIS A 159 1.86 -8.27 -0.65
N ILE A 160 1.73 -9.56 -0.35
CA ILE A 160 1.29 -10.58 -1.31
C ILE A 160 -0.21 -10.80 -1.19
N ASN A 161 -0.90 -10.81 -2.31
CA ASN A 161 -2.21 -11.45 -2.46
C ASN A 161 -2.07 -12.64 -3.43
N PRO A 162 -2.59 -13.84 -3.12
CA PRO A 162 -2.47 -15.01 -4.01
C PRO A 162 -3.02 -14.80 -5.43
N HIS A 163 -3.96 -13.87 -5.60
CA HIS A 163 -4.61 -13.58 -6.88
C HIS A 163 -4.04 -12.34 -7.60
N ALA A 164 -3.30 -11.46 -6.90
CA ALA A 164 -2.73 -10.22 -7.48
C ALA A 164 -1.20 -10.18 -7.47
N GLY A 165 -0.54 -11.06 -6.71
CA GLY A 165 0.90 -11.04 -6.52
C GLY A 165 1.36 -10.02 -5.48
N TYR A 166 2.63 -9.64 -5.54
CA TYR A 166 3.17 -8.55 -4.72
C TYR A 166 2.76 -7.19 -5.28
N HIS A 167 2.22 -6.32 -4.44
CA HIS A 167 1.74 -5.00 -4.82
C HIS A 167 1.90 -4.00 -3.67
N TYR A 168 2.03 -2.72 -4.01
CA TYR A 168 2.20 -1.63 -3.05
C TYR A 168 0.88 -0.94 -2.74
N HIS A 169 0.71 -0.55 -1.48
CA HIS A 169 -0.39 0.30 -1.00
C HIS A 169 0.09 1.67 -0.48
N ALA A 170 1.39 1.80 -0.21
CA ALA A 170 2.01 3.03 0.22
C ALA A 170 3.44 3.15 -0.33
N ALA A 171 3.88 4.39 -0.56
CA ALA A 171 5.28 4.69 -0.86
C ALA A 171 6.00 5.11 0.41
N THR A 172 6.95 4.30 0.89
CA THR A 172 7.69 4.53 2.14
C THR A 172 9.05 5.21 1.93
N GLY A 173 9.41 5.47 0.67
CA GLY A 173 10.71 6.03 0.27
C GLY A 173 11.79 4.98 -0.03
N LEU A 174 11.45 3.69 0.09
CA LEU A 174 12.33 2.55 -0.18
C LEU A 174 12.20 1.97 -1.60
N THR A 175 11.16 2.34 -2.35
CA THR A 175 10.94 1.84 -3.72
C THR A 175 12.07 2.26 -4.68
N LYS A 176 12.21 1.52 -5.79
CA LYS A 176 13.19 1.88 -6.82
C LYS A 176 12.92 3.30 -7.33
N LYS A 177 13.95 4.15 -7.30
CA LYS A 177 13.81 5.57 -7.66
C LYS A 177 14.93 6.12 -8.53
N ILE A 178 14.60 7.19 -9.22
CA ILE A 178 15.52 8.00 -10.04
C ILE A 178 15.61 9.38 -9.41
N THR A 179 16.75 9.66 -8.77
CA THR A 179 17.05 10.96 -8.18
C THR A 179 17.05 12.05 -9.24
N GLN A 180 16.51 13.21 -8.89
CA GLN A 180 16.47 14.38 -9.75
C GLN A 180 17.65 15.31 -9.42
N THR A 181 18.34 15.82 -10.43
CA THR A 181 19.57 16.62 -10.26
C THR A 181 19.32 18.06 -9.80
N ASP A 182 18.08 18.53 -9.89
CA ASP A 182 17.63 19.88 -9.52
C ASP A 182 17.05 19.96 -8.10
N GLY A 183 17.15 18.88 -7.31
CA GLY A 183 16.65 18.82 -5.93
C GLY A 183 15.16 18.48 -5.80
N HIS A 184 14.48 18.25 -6.92
CA HIS A 184 13.11 17.75 -6.94
C HIS A 184 12.99 16.37 -6.26
N ALA A 185 11.77 15.99 -5.87
CA ALA A 185 11.47 14.64 -5.39
C ALA A 185 11.96 13.59 -6.39
N ALA A 186 12.39 12.40 -5.93
CA ALA A 186 12.82 11.36 -6.85
C ALA A 186 11.62 10.77 -7.60
N MET A 187 11.79 10.43 -8.87
CA MET A 187 10.76 9.73 -9.63
C MET A 187 10.76 8.25 -9.23
N ILE A 188 9.58 7.65 -9.05
CA ILE A 188 9.45 6.25 -8.59
C ILE A 188 8.66 5.36 -9.55
N GLY A 189 8.02 5.93 -10.55
CA GLY A 189 7.22 5.19 -11.52
C GLY A 189 6.36 6.06 -12.41
N TYR A 190 5.39 5.45 -13.08
CA TYR A 190 4.42 6.12 -13.94
C TYR A 190 2.99 5.81 -13.48
N ALA A 191 2.12 6.82 -13.54
CA ALA A 191 0.68 6.64 -13.38
C ALA A 191 0.09 5.95 -14.61
N MET A 192 -1.13 5.43 -14.48
CA MET A 192 -1.82 4.72 -15.58
C MET A 192 -2.09 5.61 -16.81
N ASP A 193 -2.07 6.93 -16.65
CA ASP A 193 -2.19 7.91 -17.74
C ASP A 193 -0.84 8.32 -18.36
N GLY A 194 0.27 7.75 -17.87
CA GLY A 194 1.63 7.97 -18.39
C GLY A 194 2.39 9.14 -17.76
N PHE A 195 1.75 9.94 -16.90
CA PHE A 195 2.49 10.97 -16.16
C PHE A 195 3.39 10.37 -15.09
N GLY A 196 4.51 11.04 -14.80
CA GLY A 196 5.45 10.56 -13.80
C GLY A 196 4.87 10.63 -12.38
N ILE A 197 5.21 9.64 -11.56
CA ILE A 197 4.93 9.62 -10.12
C ILE A 197 6.25 9.83 -9.38
N TYR A 198 6.25 10.78 -8.47
CA TYR A 198 7.38 11.21 -7.67
C TYR A 198 7.15 10.96 -6.18
N GLU A 199 8.24 10.87 -5.41
CA GLU A 199 8.19 10.83 -3.95
C GLU A 199 7.44 12.06 -3.39
N ARG A 200 6.87 11.92 -2.19
CA ARG A 200 6.15 13.02 -1.54
C ARG A 200 7.05 14.22 -1.26
N LEU A 201 8.28 13.95 -0.88
CA LEU A 201 9.23 14.95 -0.43
C LEU A 201 10.32 15.16 -1.45
N SER A 202 10.71 16.43 -1.64
CA SER A 202 11.91 16.83 -2.35
C SER A 202 13.18 16.28 -1.69
N ALA A 203 14.33 16.42 -2.36
CA ALA A 203 15.62 16.03 -1.78
C ALA A 203 15.94 16.74 -0.46
N ALA A 204 15.32 17.91 -0.22
CA ALA A 204 15.43 18.68 1.02
C ALA A 204 14.38 18.30 2.09
N GLY A 205 13.55 17.27 1.84
CA GLY A 205 12.53 16.81 2.78
C GLY A 205 11.28 17.70 2.81
N THR A 206 11.03 18.49 1.77
CA THR A 206 9.88 19.43 1.69
C THR A 206 8.83 18.90 0.74
N GLU A 207 7.56 18.96 1.13
CA GLU A 207 6.42 18.62 0.26
C GLU A 207 6.01 19.86 -0.55
N ASP A 208 5.68 19.65 -1.82
CA ASP A 208 5.21 20.73 -2.70
C ASP A 208 3.86 21.29 -2.20
N SER A 209 3.75 22.61 -2.17
CA SER A 209 2.59 23.30 -1.61
C SER A 209 1.49 23.61 -2.62
N ASP A 210 1.76 23.40 -3.92
CA ASP A 210 0.90 23.77 -5.04
C ASP A 210 0.26 22.56 -5.75
N LEU A 211 0.26 21.39 -5.10
CA LEU A 211 -0.37 20.19 -5.61
C LEU A 211 -1.89 20.38 -5.80
N ASP A 212 -2.40 19.95 -6.95
CA ASP A 212 -3.82 19.93 -7.26
C ASP A 212 -4.57 18.81 -6.52
N ALA A 213 -5.87 18.68 -6.80
CA ALA A 213 -6.72 17.67 -6.16
C ALA A 213 -6.28 16.22 -6.40
N ASN A 214 -5.53 15.94 -7.48
CA ASN A 214 -4.98 14.62 -7.79
C ASN A 214 -3.59 14.39 -7.21
N ARG A 215 -3.06 15.36 -6.46
CA ARG A 215 -1.67 15.44 -5.99
C ARG A 215 -0.65 15.67 -7.10
N GLY A 216 -1.04 16.37 -8.17
CA GLY A 216 -0.12 16.74 -9.25
C GLY A 216 0.04 18.23 -9.44
N HIS A 217 1.11 18.63 -10.10
CA HIS A 217 1.36 20.01 -10.50
C HIS A 217 2.15 20.05 -11.81
N SER A 218 2.62 21.21 -12.26
CA SER A 218 3.39 21.34 -13.51
C SER A 218 4.60 22.23 -13.36
N ASP A 219 5.71 21.80 -13.94
CA ASP A 219 6.90 22.63 -14.13
C ASP A 219 7.38 22.60 -15.60
N ILE A 220 8.37 23.42 -15.94
CA ILE A 220 8.92 23.54 -17.31
C ILE A 220 9.75 22.32 -17.75
N THR A 221 10.29 21.56 -16.80
CA THR A 221 11.20 20.42 -17.05
C THR A 221 10.42 19.13 -17.29
N ARG A 222 9.39 18.89 -16.48
CA ARG A 222 8.64 17.64 -16.37
C ARG A 222 7.26 17.74 -17.01
N GLY A 223 6.74 18.96 -17.20
CA GLY A 223 5.32 19.16 -17.47
C GLY A 223 4.49 18.72 -16.27
N TYR A 224 3.27 18.22 -16.51
CA TYR A 224 2.42 17.73 -15.44
C TYR A 224 2.94 16.41 -14.87
N HIS A 225 2.94 16.28 -13.55
CA HIS A 225 3.36 15.06 -12.84
C HIS A 225 2.77 15.00 -11.43
N TYR A 226 2.80 13.81 -10.83
CA TYR A 226 2.21 13.54 -9.52
C TYR A 226 3.24 13.34 -8.42
N HIS A 227 2.84 13.62 -7.19
CA HIS A 227 3.57 13.30 -5.97
C HIS A 227 2.74 12.37 -5.09
N VAL A 228 3.36 11.28 -4.65
CA VAL A 228 2.70 10.31 -3.78
C VAL A 228 2.27 10.94 -2.45
N ASP A 229 1.21 10.39 -1.88
CA ASP A 229 0.68 10.78 -0.58
C ASP A 229 1.60 10.34 0.57
N LYS A 230 1.31 10.85 1.77
CA LYS A 230 1.93 10.34 3.00
C LYS A 230 1.58 8.86 3.12
N ALA A 231 2.58 8.00 3.34
CA ALA A 231 2.38 6.55 3.42
C ALA A 231 1.22 6.12 4.34
N GLY A 232 1.10 6.74 5.52
CA GLY A 232 0.02 6.45 6.48
C GLY A 232 -1.40 6.73 5.99
N ASN A 233 -1.57 7.46 4.88
CA ASN A 233 -2.86 7.71 4.24
C ASN A 233 -3.33 6.54 3.37
N ASN A 234 -2.52 5.47 3.23
CA ASN A 234 -2.87 4.27 2.47
C ASN A 234 -3.28 4.64 1.02
N ASN A 235 -2.46 5.49 0.39
CA ASN A 235 -2.77 6.11 -0.88
C ASN A 235 -1.48 6.53 -1.61
N PHE A 236 -1.58 6.69 -2.94
CA PHE A 236 -0.53 7.29 -3.77
C PHE A 236 -1.00 8.61 -4.35
N ILE A 237 -2.03 8.58 -5.20
CA ILE A 237 -2.60 9.73 -5.91
C ILE A 237 -4.12 9.61 -5.91
N ASN A 238 -4.83 10.74 -6.06
CA ASN A 238 -6.30 10.74 -5.86
C ASN A 238 -7.11 10.51 -7.15
N GLY A 239 -6.49 10.72 -8.30
CA GLY A 239 -7.11 10.52 -9.61
C GLY A 239 -6.09 10.59 -10.75
N LEU A 240 -6.57 10.46 -11.98
CA LEU A 240 -5.78 10.64 -13.20
C LEU A 240 -6.21 11.92 -13.91
N ALA A 241 -5.33 12.91 -13.99
CA ALA A 241 -5.51 14.11 -14.77
C ALA A 241 -5.28 13.90 -16.27
N GLY A 242 -4.69 12.78 -16.69
CA GLY A 242 -4.45 12.46 -18.09
C GLY A 242 -5.44 11.48 -18.71
N ALA A 243 -5.40 11.38 -20.04
CA ALA A 243 -6.01 10.28 -20.76
C ALA A 243 -5.28 8.97 -20.43
N TYR A 244 -6.02 7.92 -20.09
CA TYR A 244 -5.48 6.60 -19.81
C TYR A 244 -6.06 5.57 -20.77
N ALA A 245 -5.33 4.48 -20.96
CA ALA A 245 -5.80 3.34 -21.75
C ALA A 245 -6.73 2.47 -20.88
N ASN A 246 -7.96 2.28 -21.34
CA ASN A 246 -8.94 1.35 -20.76
C ASN A 246 -8.81 -0.03 -21.38
#